data_AF-A0ABD3M7A5-F1
#
_entry.id   AF-A0ABD3M7A5-F1
#
_cell.length_a   1.000
_cell.length_b   1.000
_cell.length_c   1.000
_cell.angle_alpha   90.00
_cell.angle_beta   90.00
_cell.angle_gamma   90.00
#
_symmetry.space_group_name_H-M   'P 1'
#
loop_
_entity.id
_entity.type
_entity.pdbx_description
1 polymer ?
#
loop_
_entity_poly.entity_id
_entity_poly.type
_entity_poly.pdbx_seq_one_letter_code
_entity_poly.pdbx_strand_id
1 'polypeptide(L)'
;MVFLLLSLSLFSAVFVVDAALSLRHDELWTRRQALISGASVTSSGLIVTSTSPSVSVAHAVDDDTSVDLAAFNAARASGGSNKSLAGNIFPTTSNTPQRHAIISTSDPSPLLPIRGAKSTTQYIPRVGYSLYKTPLEQVSRCVALALRCGIRHFDVATQYESNSVIGKTLQQYLNGGLSALNKDYYNNEKVELLQLLDETAMIAQRHALQTTSSRSLIASPNIDGSAGRRSRRSQLFLSHKLSNSEQSTDSVTVKRHVKQTIASLSVGYLDLVMLHSPLTNTARRLGTYKALLELRDAGFVRSVGVCNYGLGPLMEIQQEFAGGLGTTDTSNLPAMNQLELSPFNAHREIVQYCDSNDIAVGCSTWSRLSSVDGPAEGWAVLAEIAKAKGMTKAQVLVRWSLQKGYVCVPRSASSSKVERVAIAENSYGGVNKMKEFVLSDKEMEVLDGLDIAYKAGKLGRRDGWKDEDVTGPEWDPTDFV
;
A
#
# COMPACT_ATOMS: atom_id res chain seq x y z
N MET A 1 19.99 -63.58 -8.21
CA MET A 1 21.14 -63.02 -7.46
C MET A 1 21.36 -61.53 -7.78
N VAL A 2 20.29 -60.71 -7.90
CA VAL A 2 20.38 -59.25 -8.16
C VAL A 2 19.42 -58.42 -7.27
N PHE A 3 18.72 -59.05 -6.34
CA PHE A 3 17.81 -58.36 -5.40
C PHE A 3 18.35 -58.22 -3.96
N LEU A 4 19.61 -58.58 -3.71
CA LEU A 4 20.23 -58.52 -2.37
C LEU A 4 21.36 -57.48 -2.23
N LEU A 5 21.64 -56.67 -3.26
CA LEU A 5 22.75 -55.69 -3.26
C LEU A 5 22.30 -54.21 -3.23
N LEU A 6 21.00 -53.93 -3.20
CA LEU A 6 20.47 -52.55 -3.19
C LEU A 6 19.92 -52.10 -1.83
N SER A 7 19.94 -52.95 -0.81
CA SER A 7 19.50 -52.60 0.56
C SER A 7 20.64 -52.23 1.52
N LEU A 8 21.91 -52.40 1.12
CA LEU A 8 23.08 -52.10 1.97
C LEU A 8 23.74 -50.74 1.69
N SER A 9 23.37 -50.01 0.63
CA SER A 9 23.92 -48.68 0.32
C SER A 9 23.15 -47.52 0.94
N LEU A 10 21.90 -47.71 1.39
CA LEU A 10 21.12 -46.65 2.04
C LEU A 10 21.32 -46.55 3.56
N PHE A 11 21.80 -47.60 4.23
CA PHE A 11 21.98 -47.57 5.69
C PHE A 11 23.29 -46.95 6.16
N SER A 12 24.31 -46.84 5.29
CA SER A 12 25.59 -46.20 5.65
C SER A 12 25.62 -44.69 5.40
N ALA A 13 24.72 -44.16 4.57
CA ALA A 13 24.67 -42.72 4.24
C ALA A 13 23.97 -41.87 5.32
N VAL A 14 23.04 -42.47 6.09
CA VAL A 14 22.26 -41.74 7.11
C VAL A 14 23.09 -41.49 8.37
N PHE A 15 23.99 -42.41 8.76
CA PHE A 15 24.82 -42.24 9.97
C PHE A 15 26.01 -41.28 9.79
N VAL A 16 26.48 -41.04 8.57
CA VAL A 16 27.60 -40.11 8.31
C VAL A 16 27.12 -38.65 8.29
N VAL A 17 25.84 -38.40 7.97
CA VAL A 17 25.27 -37.03 7.93
C VAL A 17 24.91 -36.54 9.33
N ASP A 18 24.40 -37.41 10.22
CA ASP A 18 24.09 -37.02 11.61
C ASP A 18 25.33 -36.79 12.48
N ALA A 19 26.42 -37.55 12.27
CA ALA A 19 27.68 -37.31 12.97
C ALA A 19 28.35 -35.99 12.56
N ALA A 20 28.22 -35.59 11.28
CA ALA A 20 28.77 -34.34 10.76
C ALA A 20 27.95 -33.09 11.16
N LEU A 21 26.65 -33.26 11.44
CA LEU A 21 25.77 -32.19 11.92
C LEU A 21 25.88 -31.98 13.44
N SER A 22 26.14 -33.04 14.21
CA SER A 22 26.39 -32.97 15.66
C SER A 22 27.71 -32.25 15.98
N LEU A 23 28.79 -32.57 15.25
CA LEU A 23 30.11 -31.96 15.46
C LEU A 23 30.20 -30.47 15.07
N ARG A 24 29.28 -29.95 14.23
CA ARG A 24 29.22 -28.52 13.90
C ARG A 24 28.39 -27.69 14.88
N HIS A 25 27.57 -28.31 15.71
CA HIS A 25 26.70 -27.60 16.64
C HIS A 25 27.45 -27.17 17.91
N ASP A 26 28.42 -27.96 18.37
CA ASP A 26 29.20 -27.66 19.58
C ASP A 26 30.32 -26.62 19.34
N GLU A 27 30.95 -26.59 18.16
CA GLU A 27 31.93 -25.53 17.82
C GLU A 27 31.26 -24.15 17.61
N LEU A 28 30.00 -24.12 17.15
CA LEU A 28 29.25 -22.87 16.94
C LEU A 28 28.61 -22.34 18.23
N TRP A 29 28.28 -23.22 19.18
CA TRP A 29 27.83 -22.80 20.53
C TRP A 29 28.97 -22.22 21.36
N THR A 30 30.17 -22.80 21.28
CA THR A 30 31.34 -22.35 22.04
C THR A 30 31.86 -20.99 21.57
N ARG A 31 31.75 -20.66 20.27
CA ARG A 31 32.06 -19.33 19.72
C ARG A 31 31.03 -18.25 20.06
N ARG A 32 29.78 -18.62 20.33
CA ARG A 32 28.69 -17.68 20.66
C ARG A 32 28.70 -17.26 22.13
N GLN A 33 29.23 -18.10 23.02
CA GLN A 33 29.47 -17.75 24.43
C GLN A 33 30.71 -16.86 24.63
N ALA A 34 31.69 -16.90 23.72
CA ALA A 34 32.90 -16.06 23.78
C ALA A 34 32.71 -14.61 23.28
N LEU A 35 31.53 -14.26 22.75
CA LEU A 35 31.22 -12.92 22.22
C LEU A 35 30.16 -12.16 23.05
N ILE A 36 29.65 -12.76 24.13
CA ILE A 36 28.61 -12.17 24.99
C ILE A 36 29.14 -11.74 26.37
N SER A 37 30.35 -12.15 26.76
CA SER A 37 31.04 -11.58 27.93
C SER A 37 32.19 -10.69 27.47
N GLY A 38 31.97 -9.38 27.48
CA GLY A 38 33.06 -8.42 27.39
C GLY A 38 34.02 -8.60 28.57
N ALA A 39 35.16 -9.25 28.34
CA ALA A 39 36.28 -9.24 29.25
C ALA A 39 37.60 -9.41 28.49
N SER A 40 38.47 -8.43 28.64
CA SER A 40 39.87 -8.45 28.26
C SER A 40 40.60 -9.62 28.94
N VAL A 41 41.31 -10.43 28.15
CA VAL A 41 42.30 -11.37 28.68
C VAL A 41 43.62 -10.63 28.82
N THR A 42 43.95 -10.25 30.05
CA THR A 42 45.34 -10.09 30.48
C THR A 42 45.72 -11.29 31.34
N SER A 43 46.92 -11.81 31.12
CA SER A 43 47.53 -12.90 31.89
C SER A 43 47.67 -12.54 33.37
N SER A 44 47.29 -13.50 34.23
CA SER A 44 47.69 -13.71 35.64
C SER A 44 46.63 -13.44 36.72
N GLY A 45 46.12 -14.54 37.32
CA GLY A 45 45.97 -14.70 38.79
C GLY A 45 44.73 -14.17 39.55
N LEU A 46 43.81 -15.08 39.89
CA LEU A 46 43.28 -15.40 41.25
C LEU A 46 42.76 -14.31 42.24
N ILE A 47 41.53 -14.54 42.76
CA ILE A 47 40.96 -14.31 44.14
C ILE A 47 39.63 -13.50 44.24
N VAL A 48 38.82 -13.94 45.22
CA VAL A 48 37.38 -13.87 45.54
C VAL A 48 36.98 -12.67 46.45
N THR A 49 35.65 -12.47 46.60
CA THR A 49 34.84 -11.89 47.73
C THR A 49 34.27 -10.47 47.46
N SER A 50 32.96 -10.30 47.25
CA SER A 50 31.79 -10.30 48.16
C SER A 50 31.69 -9.08 49.09
N THR A 51 30.64 -8.26 48.92
CA THR A 51 29.59 -7.93 49.91
C THR A 51 28.96 -6.56 49.58
N SER A 52 27.63 -6.56 49.40
CA SER A 52 26.77 -5.41 49.69
C SER A 52 26.64 -5.31 51.23
N PRO A 53 26.13 -4.22 51.84
CA PRO A 53 24.68 -4.02 51.84
C PRO A 53 24.14 -2.57 52.04
N SER A 54 22.87 -2.41 51.61
CA SER A 54 21.71 -1.70 52.20
C SER A 54 21.81 -0.27 52.80
N VAL A 55 20.79 0.57 52.55
CA VAL A 55 19.66 0.90 53.49
C VAL A 55 18.71 1.97 52.90
N SER A 56 17.44 1.82 53.27
CA SER A 56 16.18 2.52 53.00
C SER A 56 15.99 3.93 53.59
N VAL A 57 15.01 4.71 53.08
CA VAL A 57 13.73 5.14 53.71
C VAL A 57 13.17 6.42 53.03
N ALA A 58 11.83 6.49 52.96
CA ALA A 58 10.89 7.42 52.32
C ALA A 58 10.82 8.88 52.84
N HIS A 59 10.33 9.84 52.02
CA HIS A 59 9.00 10.50 52.11
C HIS A 59 8.86 11.81 51.25
N ALA A 60 7.63 12.01 50.74
CA ALA A 60 6.86 13.26 50.51
C ALA A 60 7.09 14.20 49.28
N VAL A 61 6.10 14.14 48.36
CA VAL A 61 5.26 15.20 47.69
C VAL A 61 5.75 16.66 47.66
N ASP A 62 5.93 17.26 46.46
CA ASP A 62 5.00 18.23 45.82
C ASP A 62 5.48 18.70 44.41
N ASP A 63 4.54 19.11 43.57
CA ASP A 63 4.68 19.65 42.20
C ASP A 63 5.56 20.92 42.11
N ASP A 64 6.38 21.07 41.07
CA ASP A 64 6.20 22.10 40.02
C ASP A 64 7.25 21.95 38.88
N THR A 65 6.78 22.30 37.70
CA THR A 65 7.39 22.29 36.38
C THR A 65 8.57 23.27 36.20
N SER A 66 9.70 22.78 35.67
CA SER A 66 10.54 23.52 34.71
C SER A 66 11.49 22.56 34.00
N VAL A 67 11.31 22.39 32.69
CA VAL A 67 12.28 21.67 31.85
C VAL A 67 13.34 22.68 31.42
N ASP A 68 14.57 22.46 31.87
CA ASP A 68 15.75 23.26 31.52
C ASP A 68 16.07 23.09 30.01
N LEU A 69 15.59 24.07 29.23
CA LEU A 69 15.77 24.16 27.78
C LEU A 69 17.26 24.29 27.39
N ALA A 70 18.14 24.69 28.30
CA ALA A 70 19.58 24.79 28.02
C ALA A 70 20.25 23.41 28.06
N ALA A 71 19.84 22.53 28.98
CA ALA A 71 20.31 21.14 29.05
C ALA A 71 19.87 20.32 27.82
N PHE A 72 18.66 20.57 27.30
CA PHE A 72 18.15 19.91 26.09
C PHE A 72 18.95 20.32 24.83
N ASN A 73 19.35 21.59 24.73
CA ASN A 73 20.15 22.08 23.60
C ASN A 73 21.62 21.65 23.68
N ALA A 74 22.19 21.48 24.89
CA ALA A 74 23.54 20.97 25.07
C ALA A 74 23.68 19.48 24.66
N ALA A 75 22.66 18.66 24.94
CA ALA A 75 22.65 17.24 24.56
C ALA A 75 22.60 17.02 23.03
N ARG A 76 22.09 18.00 22.27
CA ARG A 76 22.06 17.97 20.80
C ARG A 76 23.41 18.34 20.16
N ALA A 77 24.31 19.01 20.90
CA ALA A 77 25.61 19.44 20.41
C ALA A 77 26.73 18.38 20.56
N SER A 78 26.52 17.33 21.35
CA SER A 78 27.56 16.34 21.70
C SER A 78 27.36 14.92 21.14
N GLY A 79 26.38 14.71 20.26
CA GLY A 79 26.14 13.41 19.60
C GLY A 79 26.87 13.29 18.27
N GLY A 80 27.84 12.37 18.19
CA GLY A 80 28.71 12.12 17.04
C GLY A 80 27.98 11.84 15.71
N SER A 81 28.59 12.35 14.64
CA SER A 81 28.12 12.34 13.27
C SER A 81 27.94 10.94 12.68
N ASN A 82 26.70 10.55 12.38
CA ASN A 82 26.42 9.78 11.17
C ASN A 82 26.15 10.79 10.05
N LYS A 83 27.08 10.94 9.12
CA LYS A 83 26.91 11.76 7.92
C LYS A 83 25.72 11.20 7.11
N SER A 84 24.56 11.84 7.22
CA SER A 84 23.50 11.68 6.24
C SER A 84 23.96 12.30 4.92
N LEU A 85 23.84 11.54 3.83
CA LEU A 85 24.00 12.03 2.45
C LEU A 85 22.86 12.96 2.01
N ALA A 86 21.97 13.35 2.93
CA ALA A 86 20.73 14.07 2.66
C ALA A 86 20.90 15.61 2.53
N GLY A 87 22.07 16.15 2.87
CA GLY A 87 22.23 17.61 3.02
C GLY A 87 22.23 18.45 1.73
N ASN A 88 22.37 17.86 0.53
CA ASN A 88 22.63 18.64 -0.70
C ASN A 88 21.78 18.26 -1.92
N ILE A 89 20.72 17.47 -1.79
CA ILE A 89 19.95 16.99 -2.96
C ILE A 89 18.70 17.83 -3.27
N PHE A 90 18.23 18.65 -2.33
CA PHE A 90 17.05 19.49 -2.55
C PHE A 90 17.35 20.95 -2.24
N PRO A 91 17.33 21.87 -3.22
CA PRO A 91 17.34 23.29 -2.92
C PRO A 91 16.07 23.60 -2.12
N THR A 92 16.23 23.97 -0.86
CA THR A 92 15.19 24.69 -0.13
C THR A 92 14.93 25.97 -0.91
N THR A 93 13.70 26.14 -1.40
CA THR A 93 13.22 27.17 -2.34
C THR A 93 13.30 26.80 -3.83
N SER A 94 12.35 25.98 -4.30
CA SER A 94 11.88 26.09 -5.68
C SER A 94 10.40 26.51 -5.68
N ASN A 95 10.10 27.61 -6.37
CA ASN A 95 8.73 28.10 -6.66
C ASN A 95 8.00 27.22 -7.71
N THR A 96 8.28 25.91 -7.70
CA THR A 96 7.52 24.94 -8.50
C THR A 96 6.14 24.86 -7.87
N PRO A 97 5.02 24.91 -8.63
CA PRO A 97 3.71 24.73 -8.04
C PRO A 97 3.70 23.38 -7.34
N GLN A 98 3.77 23.40 -6.00
CA GLN A 98 3.50 22.22 -5.21
C GLN A 98 2.12 21.76 -5.67
N ARG A 99 1.98 20.48 -6.03
CA ARG A 99 0.66 19.86 -5.94
C ARG A 99 0.31 19.77 -4.45
N HIS A 100 0.05 20.91 -3.80
CA HIS A 100 -1.05 20.94 -2.87
C HIS A 100 -2.22 20.41 -3.68
N ALA A 101 -2.80 19.29 -3.24
CA ALA A 101 -4.05 18.79 -3.77
C ALA A 101 -4.93 20.01 -4.10
N ILE A 102 -5.24 20.25 -5.37
CA ILE A 102 -6.18 21.32 -5.76
C ILE A 102 -7.53 20.84 -5.29
N ILE A 103 -7.76 21.01 -4.01
CA ILE A 103 -8.98 20.66 -3.34
C ILE A 103 -9.06 21.52 -2.10
N SER A 104 -10.18 22.22 -1.95
CA SER A 104 -10.61 22.64 -0.63
C SER A 104 -10.49 21.46 0.35
N THR A 105 -9.81 21.63 1.48
CA THR A 105 -9.70 20.60 2.52
C THR A 105 -11.08 20.07 2.95
N SER A 106 -12.13 20.87 2.73
CA SER A 106 -13.53 20.51 2.95
C SER A 106 -14.14 19.54 1.93
N ASP A 107 -13.66 19.48 0.69
CA ASP A 107 -14.41 18.86 -0.43
C ASP A 107 -13.48 18.19 -1.49
N PRO A 108 -12.85 17.03 -1.18
CA PRO A 108 -11.98 16.27 -2.07
C PRO A 108 -12.63 15.88 -3.39
N SER A 109 -12.20 16.43 -4.53
CA SER A 109 -12.55 15.92 -5.87
C SER A 109 -12.43 14.39 -5.90
N PRO A 110 -13.40 13.67 -6.49
CA PRO A 110 -13.35 12.20 -6.57
C PRO A 110 -12.31 11.68 -7.57
N LEU A 111 -11.80 12.55 -8.44
CA LEU A 111 -10.85 12.20 -9.48
C LEU A 111 -9.53 12.92 -9.25
N LEU A 112 -8.43 12.19 -9.42
CA LEU A 112 -7.08 12.75 -9.45
C LEU A 112 -6.51 12.64 -10.86
N PRO A 113 -5.97 13.71 -11.46
CA PRO A 113 -5.26 13.62 -12.72
C PRO A 113 -3.91 12.92 -12.51
N ILE A 114 -3.66 11.88 -13.29
CA ILE A 114 -2.39 11.16 -13.36
C ILE A 114 -1.87 11.15 -14.80
N ARG A 115 -0.59 10.88 -14.97
CA ARG A 115 0.06 10.84 -16.27
C ARG A 115 -0.34 9.60 -17.07
N GLY A 116 -0.61 9.80 -18.36
CA GLY A 116 -0.80 8.75 -19.36
C GLY A 116 0.28 8.75 -20.44
N ALA A 117 0.07 7.99 -21.51
CA ALA A 117 0.95 7.96 -22.69
C ALA A 117 1.01 9.34 -23.39
N LYS A 118 2.14 9.68 -24.02
CA LYS A 118 2.27 10.83 -24.95
C LYS A 118 1.69 12.15 -24.38
N SER A 119 2.05 12.47 -23.14
CA SER A 119 1.59 13.68 -22.43
C SER A 119 0.06 13.79 -22.23
N THR A 120 -0.67 12.68 -22.37
CA THR A 120 -2.09 12.65 -22.03
C THR A 120 -2.30 12.61 -20.52
N THR A 121 -3.43 13.14 -20.07
CA THR A 121 -3.88 13.02 -18.68
C THR A 121 -4.93 11.91 -18.58
N GLN A 122 -4.71 10.98 -17.65
CA GLN A 122 -5.73 10.04 -17.19
C GLN A 122 -6.31 10.54 -15.86
N TYR A 123 -7.51 10.09 -15.50
CA TYR A 123 -8.11 10.43 -14.22
C TYR A 123 -8.41 9.15 -13.45
N ILE A 124 -7.82 9.03 -12.27
CA ILE A 124 -8.03 7.89 -11.38
C ILE A 124 -9.10 8.25 -10.33
N PRO A 125 -10.11 7.39 -10.11
CA PRO A 125 -10.98 7.51 -8.95
C PRO A 125 -10.17 7.35 -7.66
N ARG A 126 -10.26 8.36 -6.79
CA ARG A 126 -9.44 8.47 -5.57
C ARG A 126 -9.85 7.51 -4.46
N VAL A 127 -11.03 6.90 -4.56
CA VAL A 127 -11.40 5.75 -3.73
C VAL A 127 -11.70 4.59 -4.67
N GLY A 128 -10.82 3.60 -4.65
CA GLY A 128 -11.02 2.32 -5.32
C GLY A 128 -11.44 1.21 -4.36
N TYR A 129 -11.30 -0.02 -4.83
CA TYR A 129 -11.59 -1.21 -4.06
C TYR A 129 -10.53 -2.27 -4.30
N SER A 130 -9.84 -2.66 -3.24
CA SER A 130 -8.85 -3.74 -3.31
C SER A 130 -9.51 -5.09 -3.11
N LEU A 131 -9.16 -6.04 -3.98
CA LEU A 131 -9.61 -7.44 -3.91
C LEU A 131 -8.57 -8.38 -3.30
N TYR A 132 -7.51 -7.83 -2.71
CA TYR A 132 -6.48 -8.60 -2.03
C TYR A 132 -7.07 -9.51 -0.95
N LYS A 133 -6.64 -10.78 -0.88
CA LYS A 133 -7.09 -11.77 0.12
C LYS A 133 -8.61 -11.92 0.26
N THR A 134 -9.40 -11.48 -0.71
CA THR A 134 -10.82 -11.77 -0.76
C THR A 134 -10.99 -13.24 -1.17
N PRO A 135 -11.66 -14.09 -0.37
CA PRO A 135 -11.88 -15.49 -0.74
C PRO A 135 -12.56 -15.60 -2.11
N LEU A 136 -12.12 -16.54 -2.95
CA LEU A 136 -12.53 -16.62 -4.36
C LEU A 136 -14.05 -16.71 -4.54
N GLU A 137 -14.73 -17.42 -3.65
CA GLU A 137 -16.19 -17.56 -3.63
C GLU A 137 -16.94 -16.25 -3.32
N GLN A 138 -16.25 -15.27 -2.73
CA GLN A 138 -16.80 -13.96 -2.37
C GLN A 138 -16.49 -12.87 -3.40
N VAL A 139 -15.50 -13.07 -4.27
CA VAL A 139 -15.00 -12.07 -5.22
C VAL A 139 -16.12 -11.49 -6.08
N SER A 140 -16.94 -12.33 -6.71
CA SER A 140 -18.01 -11.87 -7.59
C SER A 140 -19.03 -10.99 -6.86
N ARG A 141 -19.40 -11.37 -5.63
CA ARG A 141 -20.33 -10.59 -4.80
C ARG A 141 -19.70 -9.26 -4.39
N CYS A 142 -18.44 -9.26 -3.97
CA CYS A 142 -17.71 -8.04 -3.63
C CYS A 142 -17.65 -7.06 -4.81
N VAL A 143 -17.30 -7.53 -6.01
CA VAL A 143 -17.26 -6.72 -7.22
C VAL A 143 -18.65 -6.16 -7.55
N ALA A 144 -19.71 -6.97 -7.43
CA ALA A 144 -21.07 -6.55 -7.68
C ALA A 144 -21.54 -5.45 -6.70
N LEU A 145 -21.30 -5.63 -5.40
CA LEU A 145 -21.63 -4.64 -4.36
C LEU A 145 -20.83 -3.35 -4.56
N ALA A 146 -19.53 -3.44 -4.86
CA ALA A 146 -18.68 -2.29 -5.16
C ALA A 146 -19.19 -1.51 -6.38
N LEU A 147 -19.53 -2.19 -7.48
CA LEU A 147 -20.13 -1.54 -8.65
C LEU A 147 -21.44 -0.82 -8.29
N ARG A 148 -22.28 -1.46 -7.46
CA ARG A 148 -23.57 -0.89 -7.03
C ARG A 148 -23.40 0.37 -6.18
N CYS A 149 -22.43 0.42 -5.26
CA CYS A 149 -22.15 1.62 -4.46
C CYS A 149 -21.38 2.73 -5.18
N GLY A 150 -21.16 2.58 -6.49
CA GLY A 150 -20.52 3.61 -7.31
C GLY A 150 -19.00 3.49 -7.40
N ILE A 151 -18.38 2.44 -6.86
CA ILE A 151 -16.94 2.20 -7.06
C ILE A 151 -16.68 1.90 -8.53
N ARG A 152 -15.66 2.56 -9.07
CA ARG A 152 -15.22 2.41 -10.46
C ARG A 152 -13.73 2.08 -10.59
N HIS A 153 -12.96 2.19 -9.52
CA HIS A 153 -11.56 1.79 -9.48
C HIS A 153 -11.42 0.44 -8.77
N PHE A 154 -10.95 -0.58 -9.49
CA PHE A 154 -10.64 -1.89 -8.90
C PHE A 154 -9.13 -2.14 -8.93
N ASP A 155 -8.60 -2.45 -7.76
CA ASP A 155 -7.20 -2.76 -7.54
C ASP A 155 -6.98 -4.27 -7.46
N VAL A 156 -6.23 -4.79 -8.43
CA VAL A 156 -5.96 -6.22 -8.61
C VAL A 156 -4.46 -6.50 -8.75
N ALA A 157 -4.06 -7.75 -8.65
CA ALA A 157 -2.68 -8.19 -8.89
C ALA A 157 -2.64 -9.66 -9.32
N THR A 158 -1.55 -10.09 -9.96
CA THR A 158 -1.36 -11.50 -10.32
C THR A 158 -1.47 -12.41 -9.10
N GLN A 159 -0.84 -12.00 -7.99
CA GLN A 159 -0.81 -12.77 -6.74
C GLN A 159 -2.17 -12.91 -6.03
N TYR A 160 -3.20 -12.19 -6.46
CA TYR A 160 -4.52 -12.32 -5.84
C TYR A 160 -5.29 -13.54 -6.37
N GLU A 161 -4.82 -14.15 -7.47
CA GLU A 161 -5.35 -15.37 -8.10
C GLU A 161 -6.86 -15.33 -8.43
N SER A 162 -7.43 -14.12 -8.47
CA SER A 162 -8.87 -13.88 -8.61
C SER A 162 -9.26 -13.22 -9.94
N ASN A 163 -8.29 -12.85 -10.78
CA ASN A 163 -8.51 -12.09 -12.02
C ASN A 163 -9.56 -12.74 -12.95
N SER A 164 -9.58 -14.07 -13.06
CA SER A 164 -10.57 -14.76 -13.91
C SER A 164 -12.01 -14.65 -13.38
N VAL A 165 -12.18 -14.68 -12.05
CA VAL A 165 -13.47 -14.51 -11.37
C VAL A 165 -13.94 -13.07 -11.51
N ILE A 166 -13.05 -12.11 -11.26
CA ILE A 166 -13.29 -10.68 -11.45
C ILE A 166 -13.71 -10.41 -12.89
N GLY A 167 -12.97 -10.95 -13.86
CA GLY A 167 -13.23 -10.78 -15.28
C GLY A 167 -14.64 -11.26 -15.68
N LYS A 168 -15.09 -12.41 -15.16
CA LYS A 168 -16.45 -12.91 -15.41
C LYS A 168 -17.52 -11.93 -14.90
N THR A 169 -17.37 -11.38 -13.70
CA THR A 169 -18.32 -10.40 -13.15
C THR A 169 -18.27 -9.09 -13.91
N LEU A 170 -17.08 -8.59 -14.25
CA LEU A 170 -16.94 -7.38 -15.05
C LEU A 170 -17.53 -7.56 -16.46
N GLN A 171 -17.41 -8.73 -17.09
CA GLN A 171 -18.05 -8.99 -18.38
C GLN A 171 -19.58 -8.87 -18.31
N GLN A 172 -20.22 -9.38 -17.25
CA GLN A 172 -21.67 -9.21 -17.05
C GLN A 172 -22.04 -7.73 -17.01
N TYR A 173 -21.32 -6.95 -16.19
CA TYR A 173 -21.50 -5.51 -16.09
C TYR A 173 -21.24 -4.78 -17.42
N LEU A 174 -20.17 -5.14 -18.13
CA LEU A 174 -19.81 -4.51 -19.39
C LEU A 174 -20.82 -4.82 -20.50
N ASN A 175 -21.53 -5.95 -20.44
CA ASN A 175 -22.54 -6.33 -21.41
C ASN A 175 -23.90 -5.68 -21.16
N GLY A 176 -24.37 -5.63 -19.91
CA GLY A 176 -25.73 -5.15 -19.61
C GLY A 176 -25.85 -4.22 -18.41
N GLY A 177 -24.75 -3.76 -17.82
CA GLY A 177 -24.75 -2.84 -16.67
C GLY A 177 -25.07 -3.58 -15.36
N LEU A 178 -25.53 -2.83 -14.36
CA LEU A 178 -25.85 -3.40 -13.05
C LEU A 178 -26.99 -4.44 -13.12
N SER A 179 -27.94 -4.26 -14.04
CA SER A 179 -29.08 -5.17 -14.24
C SER A 179 -28.69 -6.55 -14.79
N ALA A 180 -27.52 -6.66 -15.43
CA ALA A 180 -27.00 -7.93 -15.95
C ALA A 180 -26.13 -8.71 -14.96
N LEU A 181 -25.82 -8.13 -13.79
CA LEU A 181 -25.15 -8.86 -12.72
C LEU A 181 -26.07 -9.94 -12.16
N ASN A 182 -25.51 -11.06 -11.71
CA ASN A 182 -26.31 -12.13 -11.09
C ASN A 182 -27.13 -11.56 -9.92
N LYS A 183 -28.45 -11.70 -10.00
CA LYS A 183 -29.39 -11.20 -9.00
C LYS A 183 -29.19 -11.83 -7.62
N ASP A 184 -28.65 -13.05 -7.55
CA ASP A 184 -28.36 -13.73 -6.28
C ASP A 184 -27.33 -12.99 -5.41
N TYR A 185 -26.54 -12.08 -6.00
CA TYR A 185 -25.67 -11.20 -5.24
C TYR A 185 -26.45 -10.20 -4.37
N TYR A 186 -27.74 -9.97 -4.66
CA TYR A 186 -28.60 -8.99 -4.01
C TYR A 186 -29.90 -9.57 -3.43
N ASN A 187 -30.47 -10.63 -4.04
CA ASN A 187 -31.83 -11.10 -3.75
C ASN A 187 -32.07 -11.47 -2.27
N ASN A 188 -31.03 -11.92 -1.57
CA ASN A 188 -31.10 -12.31 -0.16
C ASN A 188 -30.47 -11.28 0.78
N GLU A 189 -30.15 -10.07 0.29
CA GLU A 189 -29.63 -9.01 1.13
C GLU A 189 -30.74 -8.27 1.85
N LYS A 190 -30.40 -7.73 3.02
CA LYS A 190 -31.30 -6.86 3.75
C LYS A 190 -31.51 -5.55 2.99
N VAL A 191 -32.76 -5.05 2.99
CA VAL A 191 -33.16 -3.84 2.29
C VAL A 191 -32.30 -2.64 2.69
N GLU A 192 -31.89 -2.54 3.96
CA GLU A 192 -31.08 -1.41 4.45
C GLU A 192 -29.68 -1.39 3.82
N LEU A 193 -29.09 -2.56 3.54
CA LEU A 193 -27.80 -2.62 2.84
C LEU A 193 -27.97 -2.17 1.39
N LEU A 194 -29.01 -2.63 0.71
CA LEU A 194 -29.28 -2.24 -0.68
C LEU A 194 -29.52 -0.73 -0.80
N GLN A 195 -30.29 -0.15 0.12
CA GLN A 195 -30.51 1.29 0.21
C GLN A 195 -29.19 2.04 0.46
N LEU A 196 -28.33 1.56 1.35
CA LEU A 196 -27.04 2.19 1.62
C LEU A 196 -26.12 2.19 0.39
N LEU A 197 -26.09 1.10 -0.38
CA LEU A 197 -25.32 1.02 -1.63
C LEU A 197 -25.84 2.04 -2.65
N ASP A 198 -27.15 2.12 -2.84
CA ASP A 198 -27.76 3.04 -3.80
C ASP A 198 -27.58 4.52 -3.37
N GLU A 199 -27.71 4.80 -2.07
CA GLU A 199 -27.51 6.12 -1.49
C GLU A 199 -26.07 6.63 -1.68
N THR A 200 -25.08 5.79 -1.35
CA THR A 200 -23.66 6.13 -1.51
C THR A 200 -23.29 6.36 -2.98
N ALA A 201 -23.84 5.58 -3.91
CA ALA A 201 -23.67 5.82 -5.34
C ALA A 201 -24.22 7.18 -5.79
N MET A 202 -25.43 7.54 -5.33
CA MET A 202 -26.05 8.84 -5.64
C MET A 202 -25.24 10.02 -5.08
N ILE A 203 -24.74 9.90 -3.85
CA ILE A 203 -23.90 10.92 -3.23
C ILE A 203 -22.62 11.12 -4.03
N ALA A 204 -21.92 10.03 -4.38
CA ALA A 204 -20.70 10.10 -5.17
C ALA A 204 -20.93 10.79 -6.53
N GLN A 205 -22.04 10.47 -7.20
CA GLN A 205 -22.39 11.08 -8.48
C GLN A 205 -22.71 12.57 -8.34
N ARG A 206 -23.52 12.96 -7.35
CA ARG A 206 -23.85 14.36 -7.07
C ARG A 206 -22.58 15.18 -6.81
N HIS A 207 -21.70 14.64 -5.99
CA HIS A 207 -20.47 15.29 -5.58
C HIS A 207 -19.48 15.41 -6.74
N ALA A 208 -19.39 14.39 -7.61
CA ALA A 208 -18.62 14.48 -8.85
C ALA A 208 -19.13 15.61 -9.77
N LEU A 209 -20.44 15.80 -9.90
CA LEU A 209 -21.02 16.88 -10.70
C LEU A 209 -20.72 18.27 -10.12
N GLN A 210 -20.57 18.38 -8.79
CA GLN A 210 -20.27 19.65 -8.11
C GLN A 210 -18.79 20.02 -8.18
N THR A 211 -17.90 19.03 -8.06
CA THR A 211 -16.45 19.24 -7.94
C THR A 211 -15.69 19.12 -9.25
N THR A 212 -16.30 18.56 -10.30
CA THR A 212 -15.67 18.44 -11.61
C THR A 212 -16.34 19.37 -12.61
N SER A 213 -15.57 20.31 -13.16
CA SER A 213 -15.99 21.11 -14.31
C SER A 213 -16.07 20.19 -15.53
N SER A 214 -17.26 19.62 -15.77
CA SER A 214 -17.72 19.00 -17.02
C SER A 214 -17.01 17.75 -17.58
N ARG A 215 -16.29 16.95 -16.78
CA ARG A 215 -15.83 15.60 -17.21
C ARG A 215 -16.55 14.48 -16.46
N SER A 216 -17.57 13.93 -17.12
CA SER A 216 -18.34 12.76 -16.72
C SER A 216 -17.53 11.45 -16.85
N LEU A 217 -16.51 11.26 -16.00
CA LEU A 217 -15.89 9.95 -15.78
C LEU A 217 -16.55 9.19 -14.61
N ILE A 218 -17.39 9.87 -13.82
CA ILE A 218 -18.20 9.30 -12.73
C ILE A 218 -19.70 9.49 -12.99
N ALA A 219 -20.13 9.71 -14.24
CA ALA A 219 -21.50 9.30 -14.53
C ALA A 219 -21.51 7.78 -14.46
N SER A 220 -22.19 7.24 -13.45
CA SER A 220 -22.68 5.87 -13.56
C SER A 220 -23.33 5.72 -14.94
N PRO A 221 -23.04 4.65 -15.69
CA PRO A 221 -23.87 4.39 -16.85
C PRO A 221 -25.30 4.31 -16.35
N ASN A 222 -26.26 4.81 -17.13
CA ASN A 222 -27.67 4.65 -16.79
C ASN A 222 -27.88 3.19 -16.35
N ILE A 223 -28.52 3.03 -15.18
CA ILE A 223 -28.69 1.73 -14.52
C ILE A 223 -29.43 0.73 -15.44
N ASP A 224 -30.12 1.25 -16.46
CA ASP A 224 -30.83 0.55 -17.52
C ASP A 224 -29.95 -0.13 -18.59
N GLY A 225 -28.63 0.13 -18.63
CA GLY A 225 -27.72 -0.48 -19.59
C GLY A 225 -27.70 0.16 -20.98
N SER A 226 -28.28 1.35 -21.17
CA SER A 226 -28.33 2.12 -22.43
C SER A 226 -26.95 2.56 -22.96
N ALA A 227 -25.91 2.55 -22.11
CA ALA A 227 -24.53 2.76 -22.53
C ALA A 227 -23.93 1.52 -23.21
N GLY A 228 -23.30 1.71 -24.38
CA GLY A 228 -22.59 0.64 -25.08
C GLY A 228 -21.39 0.09 -24.28
N ARG A 229 -21.00 -1.17 -24.53
CA ARG A 229 -19.90 -1.87 -23.82
C ARG A 229 -18.62 -1.04 -23.70
N ARG A 230 -18.22 -0.34 -24.76
CA ARG A 230 -17.02 0.53 -24.78
C ARG A 230 -17.13 1.69 -23.79
N SER A 231 -18.29 2.33 -23.72
CA SER A 231 -18.56 3.44 -22.79
C SER A 231 -18.51 3.00 -21.33
N ARG A 232 -19.05 1.81 -21.03
CA ARG A 232 -18.95 1.24 -19.67
C ARG A 232 -17.52 0.91 -19.29
N ARG A 233 -16.71 0.37 -20.22
CA ARG A 233 -15.31 0.07 -19.95
C ARG A 233 -14.49 1.34 -19.67
N SER A 234 -14.73 2.44 -20.40
CA SER A 234 -14.03 3.72 -20.15
C SER A 234 -14.42 4.40 -18.84
N GLN A 235 -15.48 3.94 -18.17
CA GLN A 235 -15.88 4.41 -16.84
C GLN A 235 -15.29 3.55 -15.72
N LEU A 236 -14.60 2.44 -16.05
CA LEU A 236 -13.87 1.63 -15.07
C LEU A 236 -12.39 1.99 -15.12
N PHE A 237 -11.75 1.95 -13.96
CA PHE A 237 -10.31 2.09 -13.79
C PHE A 237 -9.77 0.80 -13.16
N LEU A 238 -8.96 0.05 -13.90
CA LEU A 238 -8.34 -1.19 -13.44
C LEU A 238 -6.85 -0.98 -13.23
N SER A 239 -6.41 -1.04 -11.97
CA SER A 239 -5.00 -1.10 -11.62
C SER A 239 -4.58 -2.56 -11.43
N HIS A 240 -3.40 -2.92 -11.96
CA HIS A 240 -2.82 -4.24 -11.86
C HIS A 240 -1.37 -4.19 -11.43
N LYS A 241 -0.94 -5.17 -10.63
CA LYS A 241 0.45 -5.29 -10.18
C LYS A 241 1.09 -6.57 -10.68
N LEU A 242 2.27 -6.42 -11.31
CA LEU A 242 3.17 -7.52 -11.65
C LEU A 242 3.96 -7.93 -10.43
N SER A 243 3.92 -9.23 -10.11
CA SER A 243 4.69 -9.84 -9.03
C SER A 243 6.20 -9.84 -9.32
N ASN A 244 7.01 -10.11 -8.30
CA ASN A 244 8.46 -10.14 -8.43
C ASN A 244 8.95 -11.26 -9.35
N SER A 245 8.22 -12.37 -9.46
CA SER A 245 8.56 -13.45 -10.39
C SER A 245 8.28 -13.08 -11.86
N GLU A 246 7.33 -12.17 -12.11
CA GLU A 246 6.98 -11.69 -13.46
C GLU A 246 7.90 -10.56 -13.95
N GLN A 247 8.68 -9.94 -13.06
CA GLN A 247 9.66 -8.94 -13.44
C GLN A 247 10.82 -9.60 -14.21
N SER A 248 11.24 -9.03 -15.33
CA SER A 248 12.27 -9.63 -16.19
C SER A 248 13.05 -8.57 -16.98
N THR A 249 14.28 -8.92 -17.36
CA THR A 249 15.05 -8.16 -18.35
C THR A 249 14.54 -8.38 -19.78
N ASP A 250 13.82 -9.48 -20.02
CA ASP A 250 13.19 -9.77 -21.31
C ASP A 250 11.82 -9.09 -21.43
N SER A 251 11.76 -8.05 -22.27
CA SER A 251 10.54 -7.29 -22.57
C SER A 251 9.41 -8.18 -23.12
N VAL A 252 9.71 -9.22 -23.90
CA VAL A 252 8.69 -10.10 -24.48
C VAL A 252 7.96 -10.86 -23.37
N THR A 253 8.69 -11.32 -22.36
CA THR A 253 8.13 -12.02 -21.20
C THR A 253 7.22 -11.13 -20.37
N VAL A 254 7.67 -9.92 -20.02
CA VAL A 254 6.84 -8.95 -19.29
C VAL A 254 5.55 -8.62 -20.07
N LYS A 255 5.68 -8.37 -21.38
CA LYS A 255 4.53 -8.09 -22.25
C LYS A 255 3.53 -9.25 -22.32
N ARG A 256 4.02 -10.49 -22.29
CA ARG A 256 3.18 -11.69 -22.28
C ARG A 256 2.35 -11.77 -21.01
N HIS A 257 2.95 -11.53 -19.83
CA HIS A 257 2.25 -11.52 -18.55
C HIS A 257 1.11 -10.48 -18.53
N VAL A 258 1.39 -9.25 -18.94
CA VAL A 258 0.35 -8.19 -18.97
C VAL A 258 -0.79 -8.54 -19.93
N LYS A 259 -0.48 -9.07 -21.12
CA LYS A 259 -1.52 -9.48 -22.09
C LYS A 259 -2.34 -10.66 -21.58
N GLN A 260 -1.74 -11.61 -20.88
CA GLN A 260 -2.46 -12.71 -20.21
C GLN A 260 -3.41 -12.17 -19.14
N THR A 261 -2.96 -11.19 -18.33
CA THR A 261 -3.84 -10.52 -17.37
C THR A 261 -5.02 -9.84 -18.07
N ILE A 262 -4.78 -9.07 -19.13
CA ILE A 262 -5.85 -8.41 -19.92
C ILE A 262 -6.88 -9.45 -20.42
N ALA A 263 -6.41 -10.60 -20.91
CA ALA A 263 -7.27 -11.68 -21.37
C ALA A 263 -8.07 -12.30 -20.21
N SER A 264 -7.42 -12.59 -19.08
CA SER A 264 -8.07 -13.18 -17.89
C SER A 264 -9.17 -12.30 -17.30
N LEU A 265 -8.96 -10.98 -17.29
CA LEU A 265 -9.96 -9.99 -16.88
C LEU A 265 -10.98 -9.72 -18.00
N SER A 266 -10.62 -9.99 -19.26
CA SER A 266 -11.45 -9.76 -20.46
C SER A 266 -11.89 -8.30 -20.66
N VAL A 267 -10.96 -7.38 -20.44
CA VAL A 267 -11.20 -5.92 -20.33
C VAL A 267 -10.62 -5.10 -21.47
N GLY A 268 -9.88 -5.73 -22.39
CA GLY A 268 -9.29 -5.12 -23.59
C GLY A 268 -8.02 -4.30 -23.35
N TYR A 269 -7.93 -3.60 -22.22
CA TYR A 269 -6.75 -2.84 -21.77
C TYR A 269 -6.75 -2.71 -20.23
N LEU A 270 -5.62 -2.27 -19.66
CA LEU A 270 -5.50 -1.89 -18.25
C LEU A 270 -5.26 -0.39 -18.11
N ASP A 271 -5.83 0.23 -17.08
CA ASP A 271 -5.71 1.69 -16.87
C ASP A 271 -4.37 2.04 -16.21
N LEU A 272 -3.92 1.18 -15.30
CA LEU A 272 -2.64 1.33 -14.61
C LEU A 272 -1.98 -0.04 -14.42
N VAL A 273 -0.72 -0.18 -14.83
CA VAL A 273 0.09 -1.36 -14.50
C VAL A 273 1.30 -0.93 -13.68
N MET A 274 1.53 -1.64 -12.58
CA MET A 274 2.56 -1.31 -11.61
C MET A 274 3.50 -2.49 -11.35
N LEU A 275 4.76 -2.20 -11.05
CA LEU A 275 5.64 -3.17 -10.40
C LEU A 275 5.20 -3.27 -8.95
N HIS A 276 4.86 -4.48 -8.46
CA HIS A 276 4.32 -4.65 -7.11
C HIS A 276 5.34 -4.29 -6.01
N SER A 277 6.64 -4.37 -6.31
CA SER A 277 7.70 -4.03 -5.36
C SER A 277 9.04 -3.82 -6.06
N PRO A 278 10.04 -3.24 -5.37
CA PRO A 278 11.39 -3.08 -5.91
C PRO A 278 12.30 -4.30 -5.67
N LEU A 279 11.82 -5.40 -5.10
CA LEU A 279 12.68 -6.45 -4.51
C LEU A 279 13.30 -7.45 -5.49
N THR A 280 13.35 -7.11 -6.78
CA THR A 280 14.24 -7.79 -7.73
C THR A 280 15.57 -7.04 -7.84
N ASN A 281 16.43 -7.37 -8.80
CA ASN A 281 17.61 -6.55 -9.07
C ASN A 281 17.27 -5.37 -10.01
N THR A 282 18.12 -4.34 -10.02
CA THR A 282 17.94 -3.13 -10.86
C THR A 282 17.67 -3.47 -12.33
N ALA A 283 18.40 -4.44 -12.90
CA ALA A 283 18.21 -4.82 -14.30
C ALA A 283 16.80 -5.35 -14.59
N ARG A 284 16.24 -6.18 -13.70
CA ARG A 284 14.86 -6.68 -13.83
C ARG A 284 13.84 -5.57 -13.60
N ARG A 285 14.05 -4.67 -12.64
CA ARG A 285 13.17 -3.50 -12.42
C ARG A 285 13.10 -2.62 -13.66
N LEU A 286 14.24 -2.15 -14.16
CA LEU A 286 14.32 -1.25 -15.31
C LEU A 286 13.86 -1.93 -16.61
N GLY A 287 14.23 -3.19 -16.83
CA GLY A 287 13.75 -3.98 -17.97
C GLY A 287 12.23 -4.14 -17.99
N THR A 288 11.64 -4.41 -16.82
CA THR A 288 10.18 -4.49 -16.66
C THR A 288 9.52 -3.14 -16.90
N TYR A 289 10.03 -2.07 -16.28
CA TYR A 289 9.48 -0.73 -16.41
C TYR A 289 9.49 -0.26 -17.88
N LYS A 290 10.60 -0.49 -18.59
CA LYS A 290 10.71 -0.22 -20.03
C LYS A 290 9.63 -0.96 -20.84
N ALA A 291 9.44 -2.26 -20.58
CA ALA A 291 8.41 -3.04 -21.27
C ALA A 291 6.98 -2.53 -20.98
N LEU A 292 6.72 -2.01 -19.78
CA LEU A 292 5.45 -1.38 -19.44
C LEU A 292 5.25 -0.04 -20.18
N LEU A 293 6.30 0.78 -20.32
CA LEU A 293 6.24 2.00 -21.15
C LEU A 293 5.94 1.66 -22.61
N GLU A 294 6.54 0.61 -23.16
CA GLU A 294 6.26 0.14 -24.52
C GLU A 294 4.79 -0.32 -24.69
N LEU A 295 4.22 -1.00 -23.68
CA LEU A 295 2.78 -1.36 -23.68
C LEU A 295 1.86 -0.15 -23.53
N ARG A 296 2.29 0.85 -22.75
CA ARG A 296 1.58 2.12 -22.58
C ARG A 296 1.48 2.83 -23.93
N ASP A 297 2.60 2.94 -24.63
CA ASP A 297 2.67 3.66 -25.90
C ASP A 297 1.96 2.90 -27.04
N ALA A 298 1.87 1.57 -26.92
CA ALA A 298 1.04 0.72 -27.78
C ALA A 298 -0.45 0.70 -27.41
N GLY A 299 -0.86 1.32 -26.30
CA GLY A 299 -2.27 1.46 -25.90
C GLY A 299 -2.89 0.26 -25.18
N PHE A 300 -2.11 -0.78 -24.84
CA PHE A 300 -2.57 -1.90 -24.00
C PHE A 300 -2.68 -1.51 -22.52
N VAL A 301 -1.90 -0.51 -22.13
CA VAL A 301 -1.86 0.08 -20.79
C VAL A 301 -2.06 1.59 -20.95
N ARG A 302 -2.78 2.27 -20.03
CA ARG A 302 -2.94 3.73 -20.11
C ARG A 302 -1.85 4.49 -19.33
N SER A 303 -1.48 3.96 -18.16
CA SER A 303 -0.51 4.55 -17.25
C SER A 303 0.40 3.48 -16.65
N VAL A 304 1.64 3.82 -16.31
CA VAL A 304 2.61 2.93 -15.67
C VAL A 304 2.93 3.49 -14.29
N GLY A 305 2.98 2.65 -13.26
CA GLY A 305 3.33 3.06 -11.91
C GLY A 305 4.21 2.04 -11.20
N VAL A 306 4.36 2.23 -9.89
CA VAL A 306 5.12 1.34 -9.00
C VAL A 306 4.37 1.18 -7.67
N CYS A 307 4.72 0.17 -6.89
CA CYS A 307 4.22 -0.03 -5.53
C CYS A 307 5.37 -0.33 -4.59
N ASN A 308 5.33 0.19 -3.36
CA ASN A 308 6.34 -0.03 -2.32
C ASN A 308 7.75 0.46 -2.70
N TYR A 309 7.88 1.44 -3.61
CA TYR A 309 9.19 1.97 -4.00
C TYR A 309 9.61 3.08 -3.03
N GLY A 310 10.79 2.93 -2.43
CA GLY A 310 11.54 4.00 -1.76
C GLY A 310 12.30 4.91 -2.72
N LEU A 311 13.07 5.85 -2.17
CA LEU A 311 13.79 6.85 -2.96
C LEU A 311 14.80 6.23 -3.93
N GLY A 312 15.58 5.23 -3.51
CA GLY A 312 16.61 4.59 -4.35
C GLY A 312 16.03 4.06 -5.66
N PRO A 313 15.11 3.08 -5.63
CA PRO A 313 14.47 2.54 -6.82
C PRO A 313 13.67 3.57 -7.65
N LEU A 314 13.12 4.62 -7.02
CA LEU A 314 12.49 5.72 -7.77
C LEU A 314 13.52 6.54 -8.56
N MET A 315 14.67 6.82 -7.94
CA MET A 315 15.76 7.55 -8.57
C MET A 315 16.43 6.73 -9.68
N GLU A 316 16.47 5.40 -9.58
CA GLU A 316 16.90 4.52 -10.68
C GLU A 316 16.03 4.72 -11.93
N ILE A 317 14.70 4.73 -11.78
CA ILE A 317 13.77 4.98 -12.88
C ILE A 317 13.95 6.39 -13.43
N GLN A 318 14.12 7.40 -12.56
CA GLN A 318 14.36 8.78 -12.99
C GLN A 318 15.67 8.90 -13.80
N GLN A 319 16.73 8.28 -13.32
CA GLN A 319 18.03 8.29 -14.00
C GLN A 319 17.94 7.66 -15.39
N GLU A 320 17.30 6.50 -15.50
CA GLU A 320 17.22 5.74 -16.75
C GLU A 320 16.24 6.35 -17.76
N PHE A 321 15.08 6.86 -17.31
CA PHE A 321 13.97 7.21 -18.22
C PHE A 321 13.61 8.69 -18.28
N ALA A 322 14.19 9.53 -17.41
CA ALA A 322 13.88 10.96 -17.34
C ALA A 322 15.14 11.88 -17.34
N GLY A 323 16.35 11.33 -17.41
CA GLY A 323 17.58 12.12 -17.52
C GLY A 323 18.17 12.61 -16.18
N GLY A 324 17.78 12.00 -15.06
CA GLY A 324 18.38 12.27 -13.74
C GLY A 324 17.75 13.44 -12.96
N LEU A 325 18.38 13.81 -11.83
CA LEU A 325 17.89 14.87 -10.93
C LEU A 325 17.86 16.24 -11.61
N GLY A 326 16.77 17.00 -11.42
CA GLY A 326 16.60 18.34 -11.99
C GLY A 326 16.01 18.39 -13.40
N THR A 327 15.69 17.23 -13.99
CA THR A 327 14.95 17.16 -15.26
C THR A 327 13.53 17.72 -15.14
N THR A 328 13.06 18.37 -16.20
CA THR A 328 11.66 18.81 -16.32
C THR A 328 10.80 17.81 -17.09
N ASP A 329 11.41 16.83 -17.77
CA ASP A 329 10.66 15.81 -18.51
C ASP A 329 10.28 14.65 -17.58
N THR A 330 9.07 14.73 -17.03
CA THR A 330 8.50 13.70 -16.17
C THR A 330 7.71 12.66 -16.96
N SER A 331 7.69 12.72 -18.31
CA SER A 331 6.78 11.94 -19.17
C SER A 331 6.88 10.42 -18.99
N ASN A 332 8.06 9.93 -18.58
CA ASN A 332 8.32 8.52 -18.34
C ASN A 332 8.54 8.17 -16.87
N LEU A 333 8.39 9.13 -15.95
CA LEU A 333 8.33 8.83 -14.52
C LEU A 333 7.02 8.10 -14.18
N PRO A 334 6.99 7.32 -13.07
CA PRO A 334 5.80 6.62 -12.66
C PRO A 334 4.61 7.59 -12.54
N ALA A 335 3.46 7.21 -13.07
CA ALA A 335 2.23 7.98 -12.88
C ALA A 335 1.74 7.90 -11.43
N MET A 336 2.14 6.86 -10.70
CA MET A 336 1.73 6.59 -9.33
C MET A 336 2.76 5.73 -8.59
N ASN A 337 2.94 5.98 -7.28
CA ASN A 337 3.59 5.08 -6.33
C ASN A 337 2.58 4.69 -5.25
N GLN A 338 2.13 3.42 -5.23
CA GLN A 338 1.21 2.92 -4.21
C GLN A 338 1.99 2.40 -3.01
N LEU A 339 1.72 2.96 -1.83
CA LEU A 339 2.44 2.70 -0.59
C LEU A 339 1.46 2.27 0.51
N GLU A 340 1.98 1.50 1.46
CA GLU A 340 1.37 1.38 2.78
C GLU A 340 1.53 2.71 3.52
N LEU A 341 0.46 3.48 3.57
CA LEU A 341 0.43 4.81 4.20
C LEU A 341 -0.68 4.86 5.23
N SER A 342 -0.43 5.58 6.31
CA SER A 342 -1.39 5.87 7.37
C SER A 342 -0.85 7.02 8.23
N PRO A 343 -1.65 7.55 9.17
CA PRO A 343 -1.14 8.47 10.19
C PRO A 343 0.09 7.96 10.97
N PHE A 344 0.29 6.63 11.02
CA PHE A 344 1.38 5.99 11.77
C PHE A 344 2.65 5.73 10.94
N ASN A 345 2.57 5.92 9.62
CA ASN A 345 3.67 5.75 8.69
C ASN A 345 3.47 6.65 7.47
N ALA A 346 3.91 7.91 7.59
CA ALA A 346 3.61 8.92 6.58
C ALA A 346 4.55 8.87 5.36
N HIS A 347 5.69 8.15 5.45
CA HIS A 347 6.73 8.08 4.41
C HIS A 347 7.06 9.47 3.80
N ARG A 348 7.24 10.48 4.67
CA ARG A 348 7.27 11.92 4.27
C ARG A 348 8.24 12.22 3.13
N GLU A 349 9.44 11.66 3.15
CA GLU A 349 10.44 11.88 2.09
C GLU A 349 10.01 11.28 0.74
N ILE A 350 9.41 10.08 0.75
CA ILE A 350 8.91 9.43 -0.47
C ILE A 350 7.73 10.20 -1.03
N VAL A 351 6.81 10.64 -0.17
CA VAL A 351 5.66 11.47 -0.56
C VAL A 351 6.13 12.79 -1.18
N GLN A 352 7.07 13.48 -0.52
CA GLN A 352 7.63 14.75 -1.02
C GLN A 352 8.32 14.57 -2.38
N TYR A 353 9.07 13.49 -2.57
CA TYR A 353 9.66 13.16 -3.86
C TYR A 353 8.58 12.91 -4.92
N CYS A 354 7.53 12.16 -4.59
CA CYS A 354 6.43 11.89 -5.52
C CYS A 354 5.73 13.19 -5.94
N ASP A 355 5.41 14.06 -4.99
CA ASP A 355 4.77 15.35 -5.25
C ASP A 355 5.62 16.25 -6.14
N SER A 356 6.93 16.32 -5.87
CA SER A 356 7.88 17.14 -6.63
C SER A 356 8.07 16.66 -8.08
N ASN A 357 7.78 15.38 -8.35
CA ASN A 357 7.95 14.74 -9.66
C ASN A 357 6.62 14.43 -10.36
N ASP A 358 5.51 15.00 -9.88
CA ASP A 358 4.18 14.78 -10.46
C ASP A 358 3.80 13.29 -10.52
N ILE A 359 4.14 12.55 -9.45
CA ILE A 359 3.82 11.14 -9.23
C ILE A 359 2.69 11.07 -8.20
N ALA A 360 1.55 10.48 -8.55
CA ALA A 360 0.45 10.34 -7.59
C ALA A 360 0.81 9.37 -6.46
N VAL A 361 0.42 9.71 -5.23
CA VAL A 361 0.58 8.81 -4.08
C VAL A 361 -0.66 7.95 -3.90
N GLY A 362 -0.46 6.64 -3.94
CA GLY A 362 -1.46 5.64 -3.57
C GLY A 362 -1.35 5.26 -2.10
N CYS A 363 -2.48 5.23 -1.42
CA CYS A 363 -2.59 4.89 -0.02
C CYS A 363 -3.33 3.55 0.11
N SER A 364 -2.58 2.47 0.30
CA SER A 364 -3.12 1.17 0.69
C SER A 364 -3.00 1.01 2.20
N THR A 365 -3.89 1.67 2.96
CA THR A 365 -4.04 1.41 4.39
C THR A 365 -4.48 -0.04 4.56
N TRP A 366 -3.60 -0.95 4.97
CA TRP A 366 -4.03 -2.33 5.21
C TRP A 366 -5.14 -2.34 6.24
N SER A 367 -6.26 -2.98 5.88
CA SER A 367 -7.52 -3.01 6.62
C SER A 367 -7.42 -3.45 8.10
N ARG A 368 -6.27 -3.91 8.57
CA ARG A 368 -6.06 -4.18 10.01
C ARG A 368 -5.98 -2.89 10.83
N LEU A 369 -5.65 -1.76 10.21
CA LEU A 369 -5.73 -0.43 10.84
C LEU A 369 -7.17 0.08 11.08
N SER A 370 -8.20 -0.73 10.81
CA SER A 370 -9.57 -0.42 11.26
C SER A 370 -10.19 -1.48 12.18
N SER A 371 -9.52 -2.63 12.39
CA SER A 371 -10.03 -3.73 13.24
C SER A 371 -9.53 -3.65 14.68
N VAL A 372 -10.34 -4.20 15.58
CA VAL A 372 -10.48 -3.94 17.04
C VAL A 372 -9.33 -3.18 17.72
N ASP A 373 -8.11 -3.68 17.78
CA ASP A 373 -7.02 -2.99 18.50
C ASP A 373 -5.78 -2.81 17.62
N GLY A 374 -5.43 -1.55 17.35
CA GLY A 374 -4.20 -1.19 16.66
C GLY A 374 -2.99 -1.34 17.59
N PRO A 375 -1.79 -1.54 17.05
CA PRO A 375 -0.59 -1.87 17.83
C PRO A 375 0.03 -0.68 18.59
N ALA A 376 -0.56 0.52 18.50
CA ALA A 376 0.06 1.77 18.96
C ALA A 376 -0.91 2.64 19.78
N GLU A 377 -0.38 3.42 20.72
CA GLU A 377 -1.14 4.33 21.59
C GLU A 377 -2.00 5.33 20.81
N GLY A 378 -1.51 5.82 19.65
CA GLY A 378 -2.25 6.74 18.78
C GLY A 378 -3.52 6.15 18.16
N TRP A 379 -3.80 4.86 18.34
CA TRP A 379 -5.06 4.25 17.96
C TRP A 379 -6.26 4.80 18.74
N ALA A 380 -6.07 5.15 20.01
CA ALA A 380 -7.11 5.75 20.84
C ALA A 380 -7.58 7.09 20.25
N VAL A 381 -6.63 7.90 19.78
CA VAL A 381 -6.89 9.18 19.09
C VAL A 381 -7.75 8.96 17.84
N LEU A 382 -7.40 7.97 17.01
CA LEU A 382 -8.21 7.63 15.83
C LEU A 382 -9.64 7.21 16.21
N ALA A 383 -9.80 6.43 17.29
CA ALA A 383 -11.09 5.99 17.78
C ALA A 383 -11.93 7.15 18.33
N GLU A 384 -11.30 8.11 19.02
CA GLU A 384 -11.96 9.32 19.54
C GLU A 384 -12.46 10.21 18.41
N ILE A 385 -11.65 10.46 17.38
CA ILE A 385 -12.06 11.21 16.18
C ILE A 385 -13.22 10.50 15.48
N ALA A 386 -13.12 9.19 15.29
CA ALA A 386 -14.18 8.40 14.67
C ALA A 386 -15.50 8.51 15.45
N LYS A 387 -15.46 8.39 16.77
CA LYS A 387 -16.62 8.56 17.66
C LYS A 387 -17.19 9.97 17.57
N ALA A 388 -16.35 11.00 17.65
CA ALA A 388 -16.78 12.41 17.58
C ALA A 388 -17.45 12.75 16.24
N LYS A 389 -17.00 12.12 15.15
CA LYS A 389 -17.55 12.30 13.80
C LYS A 389 -18.71 11.37 13.48
N GLY A 390 -19.09 10.44 14.36
CA GLY A 390 -20.10 9.42 14.04
C GLY A 390 -19.71 8.53 12.85
N MET A 391 -18.41 8.30 12.67
CA MET A 391 -17.83 7.53 11.56
C MET A 391 -17.08 6.31 12.08
N THR A 392 -16.80 5.35 11.20
CA THR A 392 -15.87 4.26 11.52
C THR A 392 -14.42 4.74 11.42
N LYS A 393 -13.49 4.06 12.10
CA LYS A 393 -12.04 4.30 11.95
C LYS A 393 -11.59 4.19 10.50
N ALA A 394 -12.15 3.25 9.75
CA ALA A 394 -11.87 3.07 8.32
C ALA A 394 -12.27 4.31 7.50
N GLN A 395 -13.47 4.86 7.75
CA GLN A 395 -13.92 6.07 7.08
C GLN A 395 -13.06 7.28 7.42
N VAL A 396 -12.59 7.40 8.67
CA VAL A 396 -11.62 8.44 9.07
C VAL A 396 -10.30 8.30 8.29
N LEU A 397 -9.76 7.09 8.16
CA LEU A 397 -8.53 6.86 7.39
C LEU A 397 -8.70 7.13 5.88
N VAL A 398 -9.84 6.74 5.30
CA VAL A 398 -10.16 7.07 3.90
C VAL A 398 -10.29 8.58 3.74
N ARG A 399 -10.95 9.28 4.67
CA ARG A 399 -11.09 10.74 4.63
C ARG A 399 -9.76 11.45 4.79
N TRP A 400 -8.90 10.99 5.71
CA TRP A 400 -7.53 11.48 5.88
C TRP A 400 -6.76 11.35 4.56
N SER A 401 -6.76 10.16 3.95
CA SER A 401 -6.11 9.93 2.65
C SER A 401 -6.64 10.87 1.57
N LEU A 402 -7.95 11.11 1.54
CA LEU A 402 -8.57 12.04 0.61
C LEU A 402 -8.16 13.51 0.85
N GLN A 403 -8.01 13.94 2.09
CA GLN A 403 -7.57 15.30 2.42
C GLN A 403 -6.06 15.50 2.23
N LYS A 404 -5.25 14.45 2.34
CA LYS A 404 -3.82 14.48 1.99
C LYS A 404 -3.56 14.52 0.47
N GLY A 405 -4.57 14.33 -0.37
CA GLY A 405 -4.41 14.31 -1.84
C GLY A 405 -4.16 12.93 -2.45
N TYR A 406 -4.18 11.86 -1.66
CA TYR A 406 -3.83 10.51 -2.11
C TYR A 406 -4.99 9.77 -2.80
N VAL A 407 -4.69 8.62 -3.41
CA VAL A 407 -5.67 7.65 -3.92
C VAL A 407 -5.74 6.47 -2.96
N CYS A 408 -6.88 6.24 -2.33
CA CYS A 408 -7.10 5.15 -1.38
C CYS A 408 -7.76 3.93 -2.05
N VAL A 409 -7.34 2.72 -1.68
CA VAL A 409 -7.95 1.46 -2.15
C VAL A 409 -8.35 0.58 -0.96
N PRO A 410 -9.38 0.98 -0.17
CA PRO A 410 -9.81 0.19 0.98
C PRO A 410 -10.23 -1.22 0.56
N ARG A 411 -10.06 -2.15 1.49
CA ARG A 411 -10.42 -3.56 1.34
C ARG A 411 -11.54 -3.91 2.30
N SER A 412 -12.52 -4.65 1.80
CA SER A 412 -13.47 -5.41 2.62
C SER A 412 -13.77 -6.75 1.96
N ALA A 413 -14.42 -7.67 2.68
CA ALA A 413 -14.93 -8.93 2.15
C ALA A 413 -16.46 -8.91 2.13
N SER A 414 -17.11 -10.06 1.92
CA SER A 414 -18.58 -10.12 1.90
C SER A 414 -19.18 -11.24 2.76
N SER A 415 -18.35 -11.90 3.57
CA SER A 415 -18.73 -13.05 4.38
C SER A 415 -19.72 -12.68 5.47
N SER A 416 -19.60 -11.47 6.03
CA SER A 416 -20.50 -10.95 7.06
C SER A 416 -21.23 -9.68 6.60
N LYS A 417 -22.34 -9.36 7.28
CA LYS A 417 -23.07 -8.10 7.05
C LYS A 417 -22.17 -6.89 7.26
N VAL A 418 -21.35 -6.91 8.32
CA VAL A 418 -20.43 -5.82 8.67
C VAL A 418 -19.45 -5.57 7.53
N GLU A 419 -18.87 -6.62 6.97
CA GLU A 419 -17.94 -6.49 5.84
C GLU A 419 -18.63 -5.93 4.59
N ARG A 420 -19.85 -6.36 4.28
CA ARG A 420 -20.60 -5.82 3.13
C ARG A 420 -20.98 -4.35 3.31
N VAL A 421 -21.38 -3.97 4.51
CA VAL A 421 -21.65 -2.56 4.87
C VAL A 421 -20.38 -1.72 4.70
N ALA A 422 -19.21 -2.24 5.11
CA ALA A 422 -17.93 -1.55 4.96
C ALA A 422 -17.54 -1.29 3.49
N ILE A 423 -18.02 -2.08 2.52
CA ILE A 423 -17.84 -1.77 1.07
C ILE A 423 -18.52 -0.44 0.72
N ALA A 424 -19.72 -0.20 1.26
CA ALA A 424 -20.48 1.02 1.01
C ALA A 424 -19.92 2.20 1.82
N GLU A 425 -19.67 2.00 3.12
CA GLU A 425 -19.19 3.05 4.04
C GLU A 425 -17.83 3.63 3.62
N ASN A 426 -16.92 2.78 3.15
CA ASN A 426 -15.59 3.19 2.73
C ASN A 426 -15.52 3.63 1.26
N SER A 427 -16.63 3.58 0.52
CA SER A 427 -16.70 4.16 -0.82
C SER A 427 -16.59 5.67 -0.75
N TYR A 428 -16.29 6.31 -1.89
CA TYR A 428 -16.25 7.76 -1.97
C TYR A 428 -17.56 8.42 -1.51
N GLY A 429 -18.70 7.84 -1.88
CA GLY A 429 -20.01 8.32 -1.43
C GLY A 429 -20.24 8.11 0.06
N GLY A 430 -19.74 7.00 0.61
CA GLY A 430 -19.85 6.68 2.04
C GLY A 430 -19.13 7.68 2.93
N VAL A 431 -17.91 8.08 2.55
CA VAL A 431 -17.14 9.12 3.27
C VAL A 431 -17.56 10.55 2.93
N ASN A 432 -18.59 10.75 2.11
CA ASN A 432 -19.21 12.05 1.85
C ASN A 432 -20.72 12.02 2.13
N LYS A 433 -21.22 10.97 2.82
CA LYS A 433 -22.66 10.78 3.07
C LYS A 433 -23.22 11.81 4.03
N MET A 434 -22.50 12.08 5.11
CA MET A 434 -22.85 13.20 5.98
C MET A 434 -22.34 14.47 5.32
N LYS A 435 -23.26 15.39 5.03
CA LYS A 435 -22.93 16.76 4.64
C LYS A 435 -21.94 17.26 5.71
N GLU A 436 -20.73 17.64 5.31
CA GLU A 436 -19.66 18.12 6.20
C GLU A 436 -18.81 17.06 6.94
N PHE A 437 -18.78 15.78 6.54
CA PHE A 437 -17.72 14.90 7.06
C PHE A 437 -16.36 15.33 6.49
N VAL A 438 -15.68 16.18 7.24
CA VAL A 438 -14.32 16.67 7.03
C VAL A 438 -13.54 16.52 8.33
N LEU A 439 -12.28 16.14 8.21
CA LEU A 439 -11.29 16.28 9.28
C LEU A 439 -10.82 17.74 9.29
N SER A 440 -11.05 18.44 10.40
CA SER A 440 -10.56 19.81 10.59
C SER A 440 -9.03 19.85 10.46
N ASP A 441 -8.49 21.05 10.23
CA ASP A 441 -7.03 21.24 10.19
C ASP A 441 -6.37 20.76 11.48
N LYS A 442 -7.03 20.93 12.63
CA LYS A 442 -6.54 20.43 13.92
C LYS A 442 -6.54 18.91 14.00
N GLU A 443 -7.58 18.25 13.50
CA GLU A 443 -7.63 16.79 13.45
C GLU A 443 -6.59 16.23 12.48
N MET A 444 -6.37 16.89 11.34
CA MET A 444 -5.31 16.53 10.39
C MET A 444 -3.92 16.70 11.03
N GLU A 445 -3.66 17.79 11.75
CA GLU A 445 -2.41 18.01 12.48
C GLU A 445 -2.18 16.94 13.55
N VAL A 446 -3.22 16.61 14.33
CA VAL A 446 -3.17 15.54 15.34
C VAL A 446 -2.82 14.20 14.69
N LEU A 447 -3.48 13.85 13.59
CA LEU A 447 -3.18 12.61 12.86
C LEU A 447 -1.77 12.61 12.25
N ASP A 448 -1.31 13.73 11.70
CA ASP A 448 0.05 13.85 11.16
C ASP A 448 1.13 13.74 12.26
N GLY A 449 0.78 14.02 13.52
CA GLY A 449 1.62 13.82 14.70
C GLY A 449 1.70 12.37 15.21
N LEU A 450 0.91 11.44 14.66
CA LEU A 450 0.92 10.02 15.05
C LEU A 450 2.01 9.19 14.35
N ASP A 451 2.81 9.82 13.49
CA ASP A 451 3.79 9.12 12.66
C ASP A 451 4.94 8.57 13.49
N ILE A 452 4.91 7.27 13.71
CA ILE A 452 5.94 6.50 14.41
C ILE A 452 6.82 5.73 13.43
N ALA A 453 6.78 6.06 12.13
CA ALA A 453 7.48 5.36 11.06
C ALA A 453 7.19 3.85 11.06
N TYR A 454 5.91 3.48 11.23
CA TYR A 454 5.49 2.09 11.28
C TYR A 454 5.84 1.36 9.98
N LYS A 455 6.74 0.37 10.06
CA LYS A 455 7.25 -0.33 8.87
C LYS A 455 6.15 -1.02 8.07
N ALA A 456 6.25 -0.91 6.76
CA ALA A 456 5.33 -1.57 5.85
C ALA A 456 5.43 -3.11 5.96
N GLY A 457 4.34 -3.83 5.71
CA GLY A 457 4.20 -5.28 5.84
C GLY A 457 3.88 -5.75 7.27
N LYS A 458 4.10 -4.91 8.31
CA LYS A 458 3.71 -5.25 9.70
C LYS A 458 2.19 -5.34 9.88
N LEU A 459 1.41 -4.66 9.04
CA LEU A 459 -0.05 -4.65 9.11
C LEU A 459 -0.73 -5.82 8.36
N GLY A 460 0.04 -6.68 7.69
CA GLY A 460 -0.54 -7.72 6.85
C GLY A 460 0.42 -8.69 6.16
N ARG A 461 1.46 -9.19 6.85
CA ARG A 461 2.44 -10.16 6.31
C ARG A 461 1.81 -11.19 5.35
N ARG A 462 2.51 -11.43 4.22
CA ARG A 462 2.26 -12.39 3.11
C ARG A 462 1.55 -11.84 1.86
N ASP A 463 2.25 -11.01 1.12
CA ASP A 463 2.02 -10.61 -0.27
C ASP A 463 3.05 -11.30 -1.18
N GLY A 464 2.90 -12.62 -1.38
CA GLY A 464 3.77 -13.39 -2.28
C GLY A 464 5.28 -13.36 -1.98
N TRP A 465 5.70 -12.68 -0.92
CA TRP A 465 6.98 -12.86 -0.25
C TRP A 465 7.01 -14.23 0.36
N LYS A 466 8.13 -14.90 0.14
CA LYS A 466 8.49 -16.03 0.98
C LYS A 466 9.04 -15.50 2.29
N ASP A 467 8.99 -16.31 3.33
CA ASP A 467 9.53 -15.93 4.64
C ASP A 467 11.05 -15.62 4.56
N GLU A 468 11.75 -16.12 3.54
CA GLU A 468 13.14 -15.78 3.22
C GLU A 468 13.35 -14.36 2.65
N ASP A 469 12.34 -13.78 1.98
CA ASP A 469 12.41 -12.42 1.45
C ASP A 469 12.21 -11.35 2.55
N VAL A 470 11.63 -11.76 3.69
CA VAL A 470 11.31 -10.90 4.84
C VAL A 470 12.35 -11.17 5.94
N THR A 471 13.43 -10.38 5.97
CA THR A 471 14.59 -10.62 6.84
C THR A 471 14.39 -10.21 8.31
N GLY A 472 13.22 -10.46 8.87
CA GLY A 472 12.91 -10.23 10.29
C GLY A 472 11.85 -9.13 10.54
N PRO A 473 11.59 -8.81 11.82
CA PRO A 473 10.55 -7.85 12.21
C PRO A 473 10.84 -6.40 11.78
N GLU A 474 12.06 -6.06 11.37
CA GLU A 474 12.44 -4.70 10.97
C GLU A 474 12.35 -4.43 9.45
N TRP A 475 11.86 -5.40 8.68
CA TRP A 475 11.87 -5.34 7.23
C TRP A 475 10.76 -4.43 6.66
N ASP A 476 11.13 -3.55 5.73
CA ASP A 476 10.24 -2.67 4.96
C ASP A 476 10.68 -2.64 3.49
N PRO A 477 9.80 -2.92 2.52
CA PRO A 477 10.14 -2.93 1.10
C PRO A 477 10.57 -1.54 0.57
N THR A 478 10.21 -0.46 1.25
CA THR A 478 10.63 0.91 0.87
C THR A 478 12.05 1.23 1.32
N ASP A 479 12.64 0.45 2.23
CA ASP A 479 14.05 0.57 2.62
C ASP A 479 14.99 -0.10 1.61
N PHE A 480 14.46 -0.73 0.55
CA PHE A 480 15.27 -1.39 -0.46
C PHE A 480 16.09 -0.34 -1.23
N VAL A 481 17.42 -0.39 -1.05
CA VAL A 481 18.42 0.50 -1.69
C VAL A 481 18.99 -0.15 -2.94
#